data_AF-A0A354Z3L8-F1
#
_entry.id   AF-A0A354Z3L8-F1
#
_cell.length_a   1.000
_cell.length_b   1.000
_cell.length_c   1.000
_cell.angle_alpha   90.00
_cell.angle_beta   90.00
_cell.angle_gamma   90.00
#
_symmetry.space_group_name_H-M   'P 1'
#
loop_
_entity.id
_entity.type
_entity.pdbx_description
1 polymer ?
#
loop_
_entity_poly.entity_id
_entity_poly.type
_entity_poly.pdbx_seq_one_letter_code
_entity_poly.pdbx_strand_id
1 'polypeptide(L)' 'LLRRVRQREPDGSLVCLCGSDPLNLSGLVVAGPKLPALASTRVLYRDGMPIATLIAGEFSAVTAMTEGEA' A
#
# COMPACT_ATOMS: atom_id res chain seq x y z
N LEU A 1 -8.70 13.24 -17.24
CA LEU A 1 -8.90 11.78 -17.16
C LEU A 1 -8.38 11.12 -15.87
N LEU A 2 -7.58 11.74 -15.00
CA LEU A 2 -7.33 11.19 -13.65
C LEU A 2 -8.26 11.75 -12.55
N ARG A 3 -8.80 12.97 -12.77
CA ARG A 3 -9.75 13.60 -11.83
C ARG A 3 -11.04 12.80 -11.62
N ARG A 4 -11.51 12.10 -12.66
CA ARG A 4 -12.66 11.18 -12.56
C ARG A 4 -12.33 9.94 -11.75
N VAL A 5 -11.12 9.40 -11.87
CA VAL A 5 -10.64 8.25 -11.08
C VAL A 5 -10.60 8.60 -9.59
N ARG A 6 -10.10 9.79 -9.22
CA ARG A 6 -10.12 10.28 -7.82
C ARG A 6 -11.52 10.50 -7.25
N GLN A 7 -12.53 10.69 -8.10
CA GLN A 7 -13.92 10.91 -7.70
C GLN A 7 -14.74 9.61 -7.64
N ARG A 8 -14.12 8.47 -7.94
CA ARG A 8 -14.77 7.17 -7.84
C ARG A 8 -14.98 6.82 -6.37
N GLU A 9 -16.15 6.28 -6.06
CA GLU A 9 -16.40 5.67 -4.75
C GLU A 9 -15.40 4.51 -4.51
N PRO A 10 -14.89 4.36 -3.28
CA PRO A 10 -14.10 3.19 -2.89
C PRO A 10 -14.88 1.91 -3.17
N ASP A 11 -14.24 0.93 -3.80
CA ASP A 11 -14.87 -0.36 -4.13
C ASP A 11 -14.18 -1.54 -3.45
N GLY A 12 -13.25 -1.27 -2.52
CA GLY A 12 -12.48 -2.28 -1.80
C GLY A 12 -11.33 -2.85 -2.63
N SER A 13 -10.97 -2.23 -3.76
CA SER A 13 -9.92 -2.75 -4.65
C SER A 13 -8.59 -2.92 -3.91
N LEU A 14 -8.06 -4.14 -3.96
CA LEU A 14 -6.77 -4.50 -3.40
C LEU A 14 -5.66 -4.44 -4.44
N VAL A 15 -4.59 -3.72 -4.14
CA VAL A 15 -3.41 -3.60 -5.01
C VAL A 15 -2.15 -3.86 -4.21
N CYS A 16 -1.36 -4.85 -4.65
CA CYS A 16 -0.07 -5.17 -4.05
C CYS A 16 1.06 -4.56 -4.88
N LEU A 17 1.86 -3.69 -4.27
CA LEU A 17 2.98 -3.01 -4.93
C LEU A 17 4.31 -3.54 -4.40
N CYS A 18 5.30 -3.65 -5.30
CA CYS A 18 6.67 -3.95 -4.92
C CYS A 18 7.31 -2.75 -4.22
N GLY A 19 8.01 -2.99 -3.11
CA GLY A 19 8.72 -1.94 -2.38
C GLY A 19 9.98 -1.43 -3.08
N SER A 20 10.40 -2.03 -4.20
CA SER A 20 11.61 -1.65 -4.95
C SER A 20 11.46 -0.40 -5.83
N ASP A 21 10.31 0.26 -5.82
CA ASP A 21 10.05 1.48 -6.61
C ASP A 21 10.81 2.69 -6.04
N PRO A 22 11.57 3.47 -6.85
CA PRO A 22 12.20 4.72 -6.42
C PRO A 22 11.21 5.73 -5.82
N LEU A 23 9.92 5.74 -6.19
CA LEU A 23 8.95 6.65 -5.57
C LEU A 23 8.74 6.35 -4.08
N ASN A 24 8.82 5.07 -3.69
CA ASN A 24 8.77 4.63 -2.31
C ASN A 24 10.00 5.10 -1.49
N LEU A 25 11.14 5.30 -2.18
CA LEU A 25 12.38 5.84 -1.59
C LEU A 25 12.37 7.36 -1.42
N SER A 26 11.60 8.07 -2.24
CA SER A 26 11.49 9.53 -2.17
C SER A 26 10.57 10.03 -1.03
N GLY A 27 9.91 9.13 -0.30
CA GLY A 27 9.09 9.44 0.89
C GLY A 27 7.81 10.23 0.60
N LEU A 28 7.42 10.33 -0.67
CA LEU A 28 6.47 11.34 -1.15
C LEU A 28 5.01 10.87 -1.28
N VAL A 29 4.79 9.57 -1.51
CA VAL A 29 3.47 9.13 -2.03
C VAL A 29 2.50 8.73 -0.93
N VAL A 30 2.97 8.23 0.22
CA VAL A 30 2.09 7.63 1.23
C VAL A 30 2.62 7.87 2.65
N ALA A 31 1.76 8.39 3.53
CA ALA A 31 2.05 8.52 4.96
C ALA A 31 2.15 7.12 5.59
N GLY A 32 3.31 6.79 6.16
CA GLY A 32 3.56 5.48 6.76
C GLY A 32 5.04 5.27 7.09
N PRO A 33 5.40 4.14 7.71
CA PRO A 33 6.79 3.81 8.00
C PRO A 33 7.60 3.71 6.70
N LYS A 34 8.84 4.21 6.73
CA LYS A 34 9.75 4.08 5.59
C LYS A 34 10.06 2.62 5.35
N LEU A 35 9.78 2.15 4.13
CA LEU A 35 9.99 0.76 3.75
C LEU A 35 11.37 0.55 3.12
N PRO A 36 12.02 -0.61 3.34
CA PRO A 36 13.23 -0.97 2.61
C PRO A 36 12.93 -1.12 1.11
N ALA A 37 13.74 -0.47 0.27
CA ALA A 37 13.64 -0.62 -1.19
C ALA A 37 14.30 -1.90 -1.67
N LEU A 38 13.64 -3.01 -1.37
CA LEU A 38 14.02 -4.34 -1.77
C LEU A 38 12.94 -4.92 -2.68
N ALA A 39 13.36 -5.72 -3.65
CA ALA A 39 12.46 -6.45 -4.53
C ALA A 39 11.58 -7.46 -3.80
N SER A 40 11.91 -7.84 -2.57
CA SER A 40 11.12 -8.72 -1.70
C SER A 40 10.06 -7.97 -0.87
N THR A 41 10.19 -6.66 -0.69
CA THR A 41 9.22 -5.86 0.07
C THR A 41 7.90 -5.75 -0.71
N ARG A 42 6.76 -5.84 -0.02
CA ARG A 42 5.43 -5.55 -0.58
C ARG A 42 4.65 -4.58 0.28
N VAL A 43 3.77 -3.81 -0.35
CA VAL A 43 2.76 -2.99 0.31
C VAL A 43 1.40 -3.32 -0.29
N LEU A 44 0.45 -3.63 0.58
CA LEU A 44 -0.94 -3.84 0.20
C LEU A 44 -1.71 -2.54 0.38
N TYR A 45 -2.39 -2.13 -0.68
CA TYR A 45 -3.30 -0.99 -0.69
C TYR A 45 -4.73 -1.47 -0.81
N ARG A 46 -5.65 -0.78 -0.14
CA ARG A 46 -7.09 -0.83 -0.38
C ARG A 46 -7.57 0.56 -0.77
N ASP A 47 -8.14 0.69 -1.97
CA ASP A 47 -8.63 1.97 -2.51
C ASP A 47 -7.58 3.10 -2.48
N GLY A 48 -6.30 2.74 -2.65
CA GLY A 48 -5.17 3.68 -2.61
C GLY A 48 -4.64 4.02 -1.20
N MET A 49 -5.23 3.47 -0.14
CA MET A 49 -4.72 3.58 1.24
C MET A 49 -3.88 2.34 1.61
N PRO A 50 -2.66 2.50 2.16
CA PRO A 50 -1.87 1.35 2.63
C PRO A 50 -2.56 0.68 3.82
N ILE A 51 -2.66 -0.65 3.79
CA ILE A 51 -3.27 -1.41 4.89
C ILE A 51 -2.31 -2.44 5.50
N ALA A 52 -1.34 -2.94 4.72
CA ALA A 52 -0.36 -3.91 5.21
C ALA A 52 0.96 -3.86 4.45
N THR A 53 1.99 -4.44 5.05
CA THR A 53 3.34 -4.57 4.49
C THR A 53 3.84 -6.00 4.63
N LEU A 54 4.67 -6.43 3.69
CA LEU A 54 5.45 -7.67 3.78
C LEU A 54 6.92 -7.31 3.65
N ILE A 55 7.69 -7.47 4.73
CA ILE A 55 9.11 -7.11 4.77
C ILE A 55 9.88 -8.33 5.27
N ALA A 56 10.86 -8.80 4.49
CA ALA A 56 11.64 -9.98 4.84
C ALA A 56 10.79 -11.23 5.20
N GLY A 57 9.59 -11.34 4.63
CA GLY A 57 8.65 -12.43 4.91
C GLY A 57 7.70 -12.17 6.09
N GLU A 58 7.86 -11.07 6.81
CA GLU A 58 6.97 -10.68 7.93
C GLU A 58 5.84 -9.79 7.45
N PHE A 59 4.61 -10.22 7.72
CA PHE A 59 3.39 -9.45 7.45
C PHE A 59 3.06 -8.54 8.63
N SER A 60 2.78 -7.27 8.36
CA SER A 60 2.38 -6.29 9.38
C SER A 60 1.28 -5.37 8.86
N ALA A 61 0.21 -5.21 9.64
CA ALA A 61 -0.88 -4.28 9.35
C ALA A 61 -0.47 -2.85 9.74
N VAL A 62 -0.63 -1.89 8.82
CA VAL A 62 -0.22 -0.48 9.00
C VAL A 62 -1.38 0.38 9.52
N THR A 63 -2.62 -0.04 9.27
CA THR A 63 -3.84 0.53 9.84
C THR A 63 -4.66 -0.60 10.46
N ALA A 64 -5.61 -0.29 11.36
CA ALA A 64 -6.52 -1.29 11.89
C ALA A 64 -7.34 -1.88 10.72
N MET A 65 -6.95 -3.07 10.25
CA MET A 65 -7.75 -3.86 9.34
C MET A 65 -9.01 -4.26 10.12
N THR A 66 -10.18 -3.79 9.70
CA THR A 66 -11.44 -4.32 10.21
C THR A 66 -11.51 -5.80 9.83
N GLU A 67 -11.74 -6.66 10.83
CA GLU A 67 -11.88 -8.11 10.63
C GLU A 67 -12.97 -8.41 9.60
N GLY A 68 -12.67 -9.24 8.59
CA GLY A 68 -13.69 -9.82 7.71
C GLY A 68 -13.50 -9.71 6.20
N GLU A 69 -12.41 -9.15 5.70
CA GLU A 69 -12.13 -9.12 4.25
C GLU A 69 -10.87 -9.92 3.95
N ALA A 70 -11.07 -11.22 3.69
CA ALA A 70 -10.07 -12.17 3.21
C ALA A 70 -10.20 -12.37 1.70
#